data_AF-A0A939HTM6-F1
#
_entry.id   AF-A0A939HTM6-F1
#
_cell.length_a   1.000
_cell.length_b   1.000
_cell.length_c   1.000
_cell.angle_alpha   90.00
_cell.angle_beta   90.00
_cell.angle_gamma   90.00
#
_symmetry.space_group_name_H-M   'P 1'
#
loop_
_entity.id
_entity.type
_entity.pdbx_description
1 polymer ?
#
loop_
_entity_poly.entity_id
_entity_poly.type
_entity_poly.pdbx_seq_one_letter_code
_entity_poly.pdbx_strand_id
1 'polypeptide(L)'
;MNSLATLPTQSHPPLSPRQTLPTMYDLPSEDPEDISMPDQYHGLQSTLLSDTFQPRNIASEQVFVASDLNIYYDLRNLNWYKRPDWFAW
;
A
#
# COMPACT_ATOMS: atom_id res chain seq x y z
N MET A 1 -24.01 26.08 -25.33
CA MET A 1 -24.53 25.63 -24.01
C MET A 1 -24.48 24.11 -24.00
N ASN A 2 -23.46 23.50 -23.39
CA ASN A 2 -23.34 22.04 -23.35
C ASN A 2 -24.14 21.50 -22.16
N SER A 3 -25.17 20.71 -22.47
CA SER A 3 -25.94 19.97 -21.47
C SER A 3 -25.07 18.86 -20.89
N LEU A 4 -24.83 18.88 -19.58
CA LEU A 4 -24.20 17.77 -18.87
C LEU A 4 -25.21 16.62 -18.82
N ALA A 5 -25.01 15.60 -19.66
CA ALA A 5 -25.81 14.38 -19.60
C ALA A 5 -25.66 13.75 -18.20
N THR A 6 -26.76 13.64 -17.46
CA THR A 6 -26.78 12.97 -16.15
C THR A 6 -26.59 11.47 -16.38
N LEU A 7 -25.48 10.92 -15.87
CA LEU A 7 -25.26 9.48 -15.89
C LEU A 7 -26.35 8.77 -15.08
N PRO A 8 -26.84 7.60 -15.53
CA PRO A 8 -27.83 6.84 -14.78
C PRO A 8 -27.27 6.44 -13.41
N THR A 9 -28.09 6.54 -12.37
CA THR A 9 -27.72 6.14 -11.01
C THR A 9 -27.53 4.63 -10.94
N GLN A 10 -26.41 4.18 -10.36
CA GLN A 10 -26.13 2.76 -10.21
C GLN A 10 -27.12 2.09 -9.24
N SER A 11 -27.83 1.06 -9.71
CA SER A 11 -28.87 0.35 -8.95
C SER A 11 -28.33 -0.48 -7.77
N HIS A 12 -27.09 -0.95 -7.89
CA HIS A 12 -26.39 -1.73 -6.87
C HIS A 12 -24.97 -1.19 -6.71
N PRO A 13 -24.78 -0.11 -5.92
CA PRO A 13 -23.44 0.38 -5.64
C PRO A 13 -22.65 -0.72 -4.90
N PRO A 14 -21.34 -0.89 -5.16
CA PRO A 14 -20.53 -1.81 -4.39
C PRO A 14 -20.57 -1.40 -2.92
N LEU A 15 -20.49 -2.40 -2.03
CA LEU A 15 -20.33 -2.16 -0.60
C LEU A 15 -19.03 -1.37 -0.35
N SER A 16 -18.98 -0.69 0.79
CA SER A 16 -17.80 0.11 1.11
C SER A 16 -16.56 -0.78 1.20
N PRO A 17 -15.37 -0.30 0.78
CA PRO A 17 -14.14 -1.06 0.90
C PRO A 17 -13.85 -1.56 2.32
N ARG A 18 -14.31 -0.85 3.36
CA ARG A 18 -14.19 -1.27 4.76
C ARG A 18 -14.96 -2.54 5.10
N GLN A 19 -15.94 -2.91 4.30
CA GLN A 19 -16.77 -4.11 4.47
C GLN A 19 -16.32 -5.26 3.59
N THR A 20 -15.56 -4.98 2.52
CA THR A 20 -15.25 -5.97 1.48
C THR A 20 -13.76 -6.25 1.32
N LEU A 21 -12.89 -5.34 1.74
CA LEU A 21 -11.43 -5.53 1.67
C LEU A 21 -10.90 -6.08 2.99
N PRO A 22 -9.86 -6.93 2.94
CA PRO A 22 -9.16 -7.38 4.13
C PRO A 22 -8.59 -6.18 4.90
N THR A 23 -8.60 -6.29 6.22
CA THR A 23 -7.85 -5.42 7.10
C THR A 23 -6.39 -5.87 7.16
N MET A 24 -5.52 -5.05 7.75
CA MET A 24 -4.13 -5.45 8.01
C MET A 24 -4.00 -6.72 8.86
N TYR A 25 -5.02 -7.03 9.68
CA TYR A 25 -5.07 -8.25 10.49
C TYR A 25 -5.36 -9.51 9.66
N ASP A 26 -6.01 -9.36 8.51
CA ASP A 26 -6.42 -10.49 7.65
C ASP A 26 -5.31 -10.92 6.67
N LEU A 27 -4.33 -10.05 6.43
CA LEU A 27 -3.18 -10.38 5.58
C LEU A 27 -2.18 -11.25 6.37
N PRO A 28 -1.45 -12.20 5.75
CA PRO A 28 -0.29 -12.83 6.39
C PRO A 28 0.85 -11.82 6.54
N SER A 29 1.76 -12.04 7.50
CA SER A 29 3.10 -11.40 7.41
C SER A 29 3.95 -12.26 6.49
N GLU A 30 4.93 -11.67 5.82
CA GLU A 30 6.02 -12.47 5.24
C GLU A 30 6.69 -13.31 6.32
N ASP A 31 7.08 -14.53 5.96
CA ASP A 31 7.77 -15.47 6.83
C ASP A 31 9.24 -15.06 6.93
N PRO A 32 9.77 -14.75 8.13
CA PRO A 32 11.17 -14.39 8.31
C PRO A 32 12.16 -15.51 7.93
N GLU A 33 11.70 -16.76 7.82
CA GLU A 33 12.50 -17.90 7.34
C GLU A 33 12.43 -18.08 5.82
N ASP A 34 11.57 -17.33 5.11
CA ASP A 34 11.60 -17.29 3.66
C ASP A 34 12.92 -16.63 3.24
N ILE A 35 13.78 -17.38 2.55
CA ILE A 35 15.04 -16.86 2.07
C ILE A 35 14.66 -15.83 1.01
N SER A 36 14.66 -14.56 1.41
CA SER A 36 14.58 -13.42 0.52
C SER A 36 15.84 -13.46 -0.33
N MET A 37 15.83 -14.27 -1.38
CA MET A 37 16.83 -14.21 -2.41
C MET A 37 16.41 -12.98 -3.21
N PRO A 38 17.06 -11.82 -3.01
CA PRO A 38 16.64 -10.63 -3.70
C PRO A 38 17.15 -10.86 -5.11
N ASP A 39 16.26 -11.33 -5.97
CA ASP A 39 16.52 -11.17 -7.37
C ASP A 39 16.74 -9.67 -7.64
N GLN A 40 17.35 -9.36 -8.77
CA GLN A 40 17.61 -7.97 -9.14
C GLN A 40 16.32 -7.12 -9.12
N TYR A 41 15.15 -7.72 -9.32
CA TYR A 41 13.87 -7.02 -9.36
C TYR A 41 13.43 -6.52 -7.98
N HIS A 42 13.75 -7.24 -6.91
CA HIS A 42 13.41 -6.82 -5.56
C HIS A 42 14.00 -5.43 -5.22
N GLY A 43 15.25 -5.16 -5.61
CA GLY A 43 15.88 -3.83 -5.47
C GLY A 43 15.41 -2.81 -6.51
N LEU A 44 15.08 -3.25 -7.73
CA LEU A 44 14.58 -2.36 -8.78
C LEU A 44 13.18 -1.84 -8.47
N GLN A 45 12.32 -2.63 -7.84
CA GLN A 45 10.95 -2.25 -7.50
C GLN A 45 10.91 -1.09 -6.49
N SER A 46 11.76 -1.11 -5.46
CA SER A 46 11.84 -0.01 -4.50
C SER A 46 12.42 1.26 -5.12
N THR A 47 13.43 1.12 -5.99
CA THR A 47 13.98 2.25 -6.75
C THR A 47 12.92 2.88 -7.64
N LEU A 48 12.21 2.06 -8.42
CA LEU A 48 11.13 2.52 -9.29
C LEU A 48 10.02 3.23 -8.49
N LEU A 49 9.66 2.70 -7.33
CA LEU A 49 8.69 3.34 -6.45
C LEU A 49 9.17 4.72 -5.99
N SER A 50 10.44 4.83 -5.58
CA SER A 50 11.04 6.12 -5.20
C SER A 50 11.04 7.14 -6.34
N ASP A 51 11.28 6.69 -7.56
CA ASP A 51 11.34 7.58 -8.73
C ASP A 51 9.95 8.04 -9.19
N THR A 52 8.92 7.24 -8.96
CA THR A 52 7.58 7.43 -9.55
C THR A 52 6.49 7.85 -8.55
N PHE A 53 6.70 7.64 -7.25
CA PHE A 53 5.72 7.99 -6.22
C PHE A 53 5.70 9.50 -5.96
N GLN A 54 4.74 10.19 -6.60
CA GLN A 54 4.57 11.65 -6.52
C GLN A 54 3.15 12.02 -6.08
N PRO A 55 2.83 11.89 -4.78
CA PRO A 55 1.54 12.31 -4.24
C PRO A 55 1.29 13.82 -4.43
N ARG A 56 0.13 14.18 -5.01
CA ARG A 56 -0.17 15.58 -5.41
C ARG A 56 -0.20 16.59 -4.26
N ASN A 57 -0.49 16.13 -3.04
CA ASN A 57 -0.76 16.99 -1.88
C ASN A 57 0.31 16.90 -0.80
N ILE A 58 1.40 16.17 -1.04
CA ILE A 58 2.49 15.96 -0.08
C ILE A 58 3.77 16.50 -0.73
N ALA A 59 4.52 17.32 -0.01
CA ALA A 59 5.79 17.84 -0.52
C ALA A 59 6.82 16.71 -0.64
N SER A 60 7.74 16.79 -1.61
CA SER A 60 8.74 15.75 -1.86
C SER A 60 9.59 15.43 -0.63
N GLU A 61 9.86 16.41 0.23
CA GLU A 61 10.67 16.26 1.43
C GLU A 61 9.92 15.53 2.56
N GLN A 62 8.60 15.36 2.41
CA GLN A 62 7.74 14.65 3.35
C GLN A 62 7.42 13.23 2.89
N VAL A 63 7.81 12.88 1.67
CA VAL A 63 7.66 11.53 1.13
C VAL A 63 8.73 10.63 1.72
N PHE A 64 8.32 9.45 2.16
CA PHE A 64 9.21 8.41 2.64
C PHE A 64 9.01 7.15 1.81
N VAL A 65 10.09 6.66 1.20
CA VAL A 65 10.13 5.39 0.48
C VAL A 65 11.19 4.50 1.09
N ALA A 66 10.85 3.23 1.32
CA ALA A 66 11.76 2.24 1.86
C ALA A 66 11.52 0.86 1.24
N SER A 67 12.59 0.08 1.21
CA SER A 67 12.54 -1.38 1.04
C SER A 67 12.89 -2.05 2.36
N ASP A 68 12.46 -3.30 2.52
CA ASP A 68 12.86 -4.15 3.64
C ASP A 68 12.60 -3.53 5.03
N LEU A 69 11.36 -3.08 5.25
CA LEU A 69 10.93 -2.40 6.48
C LEU A 69 9.94 -3.26 7.27
N ASN A 70 10.06 -3.29 8.60
CA ASN A 70 9.03 -3.81 9.47
C ASN A 70 8.06 -2.70 9.90
N ILE A 71 6.78 -2.83 9.55
CA ILE A 71 5.71 -1.89 9.92
C ILE A 71 4.95 -2.45 11.12
N TYR A 72 5.13 -1.81 12.27
CA TYR A 72 4.38 -2.08 13.49
C TYR A 72 3.17 -1.16 13.57
N TYR A 73 1.97 -1.73 13.68
CA TYR A 73 0.71 -0.98 13.60
C TYR A 73 -0.24 -1.21 14.78
N ASP A 74 0.13 -2.07 15.73
CA ASP A 74 -0.66 -2.34 16.94
C ASP A 74 0.16 -2.13 18.20
N LEU A 75 -0.11 -1.05 18.93
CA LEU A 75 0.59 -0.69 20.18
C LEU A 75 0.33 -1.67 21.32
N ARG A 76 -0.72 -2.49 21.24
CA ARG A 76 -1.03 -3.52 22.24
C ARG A 76 -0.38 -4.86 21.91
N ASN A 77 0.04 -5.05 20.65
CA ASN A 77 0.62 -6.28 20.14
C ASN A 77 1.94 -5.98 19.42
N LEU A 78 3.00 -5.67 20.17
CA LEU A 78 4.30 -5.20 19.62
C LEU A 78 5.02 -6.22 18.72
N ASN A 79 4.63 -7.50 18.78
CA ASN A 79 5.18 -8.54 17.89
C ASN A 79 4.40 -8.67 16.57
N TRP A 80 3.34 -7.87 16.37
CA TRP A 80 2.58 -7.86 15.14
C TRP A 80 3.13 -6.79 14.22
N TYR A 81 3.77 -7.25 13.15
CA TYR A 81 4.29 -6.40 12.09
C TYR A 81 3.90 -6.94 10.72
N LYS A 82 3.99 -6.09 9.71
CA LYS A 82 4.14 -6.52 8.32
C LYS A 82 5.53 -6.18 7.85
N ARG A 83 6.06 -7.04 6.99
CA ARG A 83 7.26 -6.77 6.21
C ARG A 83 6.84 -6.75 4.75
N PRO A 84 6.58 -5.58 4.15
CA PRO A 84 6.43 -5.49 2.71
C PRO A 84 7.80 -5.41 2.04
N ASP A 85 7.93 -5.99 0.86
CA ASP A 85 9.08 -5.80 -0.03
C ASP A 85 9.43 -4.30 -0.24
N TRP A 86 8.41 -3.45 -0.44
CA TRP A 86 8.54 -1.99 -0.60
C TRP A 86 7.38 -1.22 0.04
N PHE A 87 7.65 0.02 0.48
CA PHE A 87 6.69 0.91 1.12
C PHE A 87 6.90 2.36 0.69
N ALA A 88 5.81 3.11 0.51
CA ALA A 88 5.82 4.56 0.29
C ALA A 88 4.69 5.26 1.05
N TRP A 89 5.00 6.40 1.66
CA TRP A 89 4.07 7.31 2.36
C TRP A 89 4.34 8.74 1.93
#